data_AF-A0A158Q4I8-F1
#
_entry.id   AF-A0A158Q4I8-F1
#
_cell.length_a   1.000
_cell.length_b   1.000
_cell.length_c   1.000
_cell.angle_alpha   90.00
_cell.angle_beta   90.00
_cell.angle_gamma   90.00
#
_symmetry.space_group_name_H-M   'P 1'
#
loop_
_entity.id
_entity.type
_entity.pdbx_description
1 polymer ?
#
loop_
_entity_poly.entity_id
_entity_poly.type
_entity_poly.pdbx_seq_one_letter_code
_entity_poly.pdbx_strand_id
1 'polypeptide(L)'
;MLNELINDSGCRLVGSSCGENMVLEIFSKLNGSCVDKCVCANNSVENDTGCVKCDWEEDDSDDADDNNDDSDDNATSYYPTQTYRLGQRIYDKRCIISGQTCGINMLFETINHVKNAYCIQKCVCDRHSKEKNGECIAKQNSECAKNLRKALKKRKDKEIRCIRTGTCKLNKIFYEIQCILQEYSCGPNMQLVVIDKRPSNNVNRWKCVMQCQCVYGYIETSNRCSEIIKGVKERMNCMRGRCSLNEAVQDNGCSLKDQFCGQNMKFALIKQSTYRNHISCIVQCKCEEGFEEENGQCIREYMERSICIREECTLNEIVYDISCSLNGRFCGQNMIFILIKRSKYQHCIVLCKCAEGYKEENGQCIGQHEKTRQHGRRTKNICLENGCKAGMTIHDEGCHLTGEKCGNNMIFTVVSSGVRRRTYSIYCTQRCSCINSDFFERNSGCEKESTTDDLSSTTSLYAITNGMHDFKMYIGKEYHLGEEISDLGCRLRNLECGINKKFITVEEFSAEHDPNIKGCIERCSCILAEAGDCMQNL
;
A
#
# COMPACT_ATOMS: atom_id res chain seq x y z
N MET A 1 -25.17 15.61 -12.09
CA MET A 1 -23.80 15.07 -11.99
C MET A 1 -22.79 15.90 -12.75
N LEU A 2 -23.05 16.35 -13.98
CA LEU A 2 -22.11 17.27 -14.65
C LEU A 2 -21.87 18.52 -13.79
N ASN A 3 -20.61 18.92 -13.64
CA ASN A 3 -20.14 20.01 -12.78
C ASN A 3 -20.24 19.78 -11.26
N GLU A 4 -20.56 18.56 -10.80
CA GLU A 4 -20.53 18.20 -9.39
C GLU A 4 -19.09 18.14 -8.85
N LEU A 5 -18.90 18.64 -7.63
CA LEU A 5 -17.60 18.66 -6.94
C LEU A 5 -17.53 17.53 -5.92
N ILE A 6 -16.45 16.75 -5.95
CA ILE A 6 -16.22 15.61 -5.06
C ILE A 6 -14.91 15.82 -4.31
N ASN A 7 -14.92 15.65 -2.98
CA ASN A 7 -13.69 15.61 -2.20
C ASN A 7 -13.05 14.22 -2.34
N ASP A 8 -11.83 14.17 -2.84
CA ASP A 8 -11.04 12.98 -3.09
C ASP A 8 -9.75 13.00 -2.24
N SER A 9 -9.79 12.30 -1.11
CA SER A 9 -8.64 12.18 -0.22
C SER A 9 -7.53 11.34 -0.88
N GLY A 10 -6.43 12.01 -1.25
CA GLY A 10 -5.32 11.37 -1.95
C GLY A 10 -5.42 11.38 -3.48
N CYS A 11 -6.39 12.10 -4.07
CA CYS A 11 -6.48 12.31 -5.52
C CYS A 11 -6.55 11.01 -6.34
N ARG A 12 -7.27 9.99 -5.86
CA ARG A 12 -7.35 8.65 -6.46
C ARG A 12 -8.48 8.47 -7.47
N LEU A 13 -9.47 9.37 -7.48
CA LEU A 13 -10.66 9.29 -8.32
C LEU A 13 -10.48 9.96 -9.68
N VAL A 14 -9.42 10.75 -9.87
CA VAL A 14 -9.11 11.41 -11.14
C VAL A 14 -9.12 10.43 -12.31
N GLY A 15 -9.90 10.75 -13.35
CA GLY A 15 -10.12 9.91 -14.52
C GLY A 15 -11.21 8.83 -14.34
N SER A 16 -11.74 8.64 -13.14
CA SER A 16 -12.86 7.73 -12.91
C SER A 16 -14.14 8.28 -13.53
N SER A 17 -15.00 7.38 -13.99
CA SER A 17 -16.31 7.74 -14.54
C SER A 17 -17.22 8.31 -13.45
N CYS A 18 -17.81 9.47 -13.70
CA CYS A 18 -18.84 10.11 -12.87
C CYS A 18 -20.20 10.22 -13.58
N GLY A 19 -20.36 9.54 -14.72
CA GLY A 19 -21.57 9.53 -15.53
C GLY A 19 -21.31 9.00 -16.92
N GLU A 20 -22.37 8.79 -17.71
CA GLU A 20 -22.23 8.41 -19.11
C GLU A 20 -21.48 9.52 -19.87
N ASN A 21 -20.33 9.18 -20.46
CA ASN A 21 -19.44 10.11 -21.14
C ASN A 21 -18.89 11.24 -20.24
N MET A 22 -18.73 10.98 -18.94
CA MET A 22 -18.19 11.94 -17.97
C MET A 22 -17.04 11.33 -17.16
N VAL A 23 -16.06 12.14 -16.79
CA VAL A 23 -14.92 11.75 -15.95
C VAL A 23 -14.64 12.81 -14.88
N LEU A 24 -14.02 12.39 -13.78
CA LEU A 24 -13.53 13.30 -12.74
C LEU A 24 -12.20 13.93 -13.15
N GLU A 25 -12.13 15.25 -13.11
CA GLU A 25 -10.92 16.06 -13.36
C GLU A 25 -10.60 16.89 -12.12
N ILE A 26 -9.31 17.00 -11.74
CA ILE A 26 -8.91 17.79 -10.56
C ILE A 26 -9.32 19.25 -10.75
N PHE A 27 -10.18 19.74 -9.87
CA PHE A 27 -10.58 21.14 -9.83
C PHE A 27 -9.69 21.96 -8.89
N SER A 28 -9.32 21.41 -7.73
CA SER A 28 -8.34 22.00 -6.83
C SER A 28 -7.61 20.92 -6.03
N LYS A 29 -6.40 21.24 -5.54
CA LYS A 29 -5.61 20.37 -4.67
C LYS A 29 -5.13 21.16 -3.47
N LEU A 30 -5.31 20.63 -2.26
CA LEU A 30 -4.88 21.24 -1.01
C LEU A 30 -4.45 20.15 -0.02
N ASN A 31 -3.22 20.22 0.49
CA ASN A 31 -2.68 19.31 1.53
C ASN A 31 -2.88 17.81 1.25
N GLY A 32 -2.66 17.38 0.01
CA GLY A 32 -2.82 15.97 -0.39
C GLY A 32 -4.27 15.52 -0.62
N SER A 33 -5.27 16.38 -0.36
CA SER A 33 -6.65 16.17 -0.78
C SER A 33 -6.91 16.87 -2.12
N CYS A 34 -7.68 16.24 -3.00
CA CYS A 34 -8.19 16.86 -4.21
C CYS A 34 -9.67 17.19 -4.05
N VAL A 35 -10.11 18.24 -4.72
CA VAL A 35 -11.51 18.44 -5.07
C VAL A 35 -11.59 18.18 -6.56
N ASP A 36 -12.28 17.12 -6.94
CA ASP A 36 -12.48 16.75 -8.33
C ASP A 36 -13.81 17.32 -8.82
N LYS A 37 -13.89 17.59 -10.13
CA LYS A 37 -15.09 18.04 -10.80
C LYS A 37 -15.46 17.06 -11.89
N CYS A 38 -16.74 16.68 -11.95
CA CYS A 38 -17.24 15.86 -13.04
C CYS A 38 -17.36 16.70 -14.32
N VAL A 39 -16.65 16.30 -15.37
CA VAL A 39 -16.60 16.96 -16.69
C VAL A 39 -16.90 15.97 -17.80
N CYS A 40 -17.22 16.44 -19.00
CA CYS A 40 -17.35 15.53 -20.15
C CYS A 40 -16.01 14.84 -20.46
N ALA A 41 -16.07 13.54 -20.71
CA ALA A 41 -14.95 12.73 -21.13
C ALA A 41 -14.38 13.23 -22.47
N ASN A 42 -13.15 12.80 -22.79
CA ASN A 42 -12.57 13.05 -24.11
C ASN A 42 -13.52 12.56 -25.22
N ASN A 43 -13.64 13.34 -26.29
CA ASN A 43 -14.58 13.15 -27.41
C ASN A 43 -16.06 13.33 -27.07
N SER A 44 -16.38 13.94 -25.93
CA SER A 44 -17.76 14.24 -25.55
C SER A 44 -17.98 15.74 -25.39
N VAL A 45 -19.15 16.22 -25.81
CA VAL A 45 -19.53 17.65 -25.72
C VAL A 45 -20.67 17.80 -24.73
N GLU A 46 -20.57 18.80 -23.86
CA GLU A 46 -21.66 19.23 -22.99
C GLU A 46 -22.77 19.86 -23.84
N ASN A 47 -23.98 19.32 -23.73
CA ASN A 47 -25.22 19.89 -24.26
C ASN A 47 -26.24 20.07 -23.12
N ASP A 48 -27.42 20.59 -23.44
CA ASP A 48 -28.48 20.86 -22.45
C ASP A 48 -28.95 19.61 -21.68
N THR A 49 -28.68 18.41 -22.20
CA THR A 49 -29.08 17.13 -21.59
C THR A 49 -27.95 16.38 -20.89
N GLY A 50 -26.68 16.78 -21.04
CA GLY A 50 -25.52 16.07 -20.51
C GLY A 50 -24.33 16.03 -21.46
N CYS A 51 -23.52 14.96 -21.40
CA CYS A 51 -22.35 14.78 -22.27
C CYS A 51 -22.68 13.79 -23.39
N VAL A 52 -22.58 14.25 -24.64
CA VAL A 52 -22.79 13.40 -25.81
C VAL A 52 -21.46 13.08 -26.45
N LYS A 53 -21.15 11.79 -26.59
CA LYS A 53 -19.98 11.32 -27.33
C LYS A 53 -20.17 11.63 -28.81
N CYS A 54 -19.31 12.47 -29.37
CA CYS A 54 -19.21 12.59 -30.82
C CYS A 54 -18.20 11.52 -31.27
N ASP A 55 -18.64 10.52 -32.02
CA ASP A 55 -17.70 9.65 -32.75
C ASP A 55 -17.19 10.44 -33.96
N TRP A 56 -15.95 10.88 -33.87
CA TRP A 56 -15.17 11.43 -34.96
C TRP A 56 -13.86 10.64 -35.01
N GLU A 57 -13.50 10.17 -36.20
CA GLU A 57 -12.12 9.79 -36.46
C GLU A 57 -11.34 11.10 -36.60
N GLU A 58 -10.17 11.20 -35.94
CA GLU A 58 -9.21 12.28 -36.19
C GLU A 58 -8.82 12.16 -37.67
N ASP A 59 -9.61 12.77 -38.56
CA ASP A 59 -9.18 13.03 -39.93
C ASP A 59 -8.00 13.99 -39.81
N ASP A 60 -6.80 13.43 -39.75
CA ASP A 60 -5.51 14.13 -39.71
C ASP A 60 -5.25 14.95 -41.00
N SER A 61 -6.26 15.18 -41.84
CA SER A 61 -6.17 15.88 -43.13
C SER A 61 -6.23 17.41 -43.06
N ASP A 62 -6.44 18.01 -41.88
CA ASP A 62 -6.64 19.47 -41.75
C ASP A 62 -5.30 20.28 -41.68
N ASP A 63 -4.31 19.95 -42.51
CA ASP A 63 -3.11 20.79 -42.78
C ASP A 63 -2.70 20.81 -44.28
N ALA A 64 -3.51 20.28 -45.20
CA ALA A 64 -3.31 20.54 -46.63
C ALA A 64 -4.01 21.85 -47.00
N ASP A 65 -3.30 22.96 -46.75
CA ASP A 65 -3.56 24.20 -47.48
C ASP A 65 -3.64 23.90 -48.98
N ASP A 66 -4.62 24.50 -49.64
CA ASP A 66 -4.87 24.54 -51.09
C ASP A 66 -3.57 24.66 -51.93
N ASN A 67 -2.92 23.54 -52.22
CA ASN A 67 -2.03 23.42 -53.36
C ASN A 67 -2.44 22.17 -54.13
N ASN A 68 -3.14 22.42 -55.24
CA ASN A 68 -3.18 21.53 -56.38
C ASN A 68 -1.76 21.03 -56.66
N ASP A 69 -1.53 19.73 -56.52
CA ASP A 69 -0.68 19.04 -57.47
C ASP A 69 -1.17 17.61 -57.62
N ASP A 70 -1.31 17.25 -58.88
CA ASP A 70 -1.89 16.04 -59.43
C ASP A 70 -1.19 14.77 -58.93
N SER A 71 -2.03 13.75 -58.68
CA SER A 71 -1.91 12.38 -59.18
C SER A 71 -0.53 11.71 -59.15
N ASP A 72 -0.42 10.60 -58.41
CA ASP A 72 -0.17 9.33 -59.09
C ASP A 72 -0.48 8.11 -58.21
N ASP A 73 -1.29 7.24 -58.81
CA ASP A 73 -1.84 6.00 -58.30
C ASP A 73 -0.76 4.99 -57.90
N ASN A 74 -0.79 4.50 -56.65
CA ASN A 74 -0.11 3.27 -56.29
C ASN A 74 -1.13 2.16 -56.02
N ALA A 75 -1.35 1.34 -57.05
CA ALA A 75 -2.28 0.22 -57.05
C ALA A 75 -1.79 -0.91 -56.14
N THR A 76 -2.25 -0.92 -54.89
CA THR A 76 -2.19 -2.11 -54.03
C THR A 76 -3.22 -3.13 -54.52
N SER A 77 -2.72 -4.28 -54.96
CA SER A 77 -3.48 -5.48 -55.38
C SER A 77 -4.45 -5.93 -54.27
N TYR A 78 -5.68 -5.42 -54.30
CA TYR A 78 -6.80 -5.90 -53.50
C TYR A 78 -7.49 -7.04 -54.25
N TYR A 79 -7.58 -8.21 -53.62
CA TYR A 79 -8.54 -9.23 -54.03
C TYR A 79 -9.93 -8.57 -54.05
N PRO A 80 -10.74 -8.76 -55.11
CA PRO A 80 -12.04 -8.11 -55.23
C PRO A 80 -12.90 -8.51 -54.03
N THR A 81 -13.03 -7.60 -53.06
CA THR A 81 -13.95 -7.73 -51.93
C THR A 81 -15.33 -7.78 -52.55
N GLN A 82 -15.96 -8.95 -52.47
CA GLN A 82 -17.30 -9.15 -52.99
C GLN A 82 -18.24 -8.15 -52.31
N THR A 83 -18.71 -7.16 -53.06
CA THR A 83 -19.61 -6.12 -52.56
C THR A 83 -21.04 -6.64 -52.56
N TYR A 84 -21.73 -6.45 -51.45
CA TYR A 84 -23.13 -6.84 -51.29
C TYR A 84 -24.01 -5.60 -51.43
N ARG A 85 -25.22 -5.78 -51.98
CA ARG A 85 -26.20 -4.69 -52.06
C ARG A 85 -26.82 -4.44 -50.69
N LEU A 86 -27.17 -3.19 -50.40
CA LEU A 86 -27.93 -2.85 -49.21
C LEU A 86 -29.20 -3.72 -49.15
N GLY A 87 -29.39 -4.37 -48.02
CA GLY A 87 -30.50 -5.28 -47.76
C GLY A 87 -30.37 -6.70 -48.31
N GLN A 88 -29.27 -7.03 -49.00
CA GLN A 88 -28.97 -8.39 -49.43
C GLN A 88 -28.80 -9.31 -48.22
N ARG A 89 -29.47 -10.48 -48.27
CA ARG A 89 -29.38 -11.51 -47.25
C ARG A 89 -28.41 -12.61 -47.65
N ILE A 90 -27.68 -13.14 -46.67
CA ILE A 90 -26.76 -14.27 -46.85
C ILE A 90 -26.90 -15.29 -45.73
N TYR A 91 -26.42 -16.50 -46.02
CA TYR A 91 -26.39 -17.61 -45.09
C TYR A 91 -24.96 -17.84 -44.62
N ASP A 92 -24.72 -17.64 -43.32
CA ASP A 92 -23.43 -17.88 -42.69
C ASP A 92 -23.57 -19.03 -41.69
N LYS A 93 -22.92 -20.17 -41.96
CA LYS A 93 -23.01 -21.37 -41.10
C LYS A 93 -22.56 -21.13 -39.65
N ARG A 94 -21.72 -20.12 -39.40
CA ARG A 94 -21.12 -19.87 -38.08
C ARG A 94 -21.25 -18.42 -37.60
N CYS A 95 -21.99 -17.59 -38.33
CA CYS A 95 -22.20 -16.17 -37.99
C CYS A 95 -20.90 -15.35 -37.86
N ILE A 96 -19.80 -15.83 -38.47
CA ILE A 96 -18.44 -15.28 -38.41
C ILE A 96 -18.37 -13.85 -38.94
N ILE A 97 -19.17 -13.52 -39.96
CA ILE A 97 -19.09 -12.23 -40.63
C ILE A 97 -19.99 -11.16 -40.01
N SER A 98 -20.65 -11.43 -38.89
CA SER A 98 -21.44 -10.42 -38.17
C SER A 98 -20.57 -9.23 -37.78
N GLY A 99 -20.99 -8.02 -38.13
CA GLY A 99 -20.22 -6.79 -37.90
C GLY A 99 -19.09 -6.54 -38.91
N GLN A 100 -18.81 -7.47 -39.83
CA GLN A 100 -17.87 -7.22 -40.93
C GLN A 100 -18.51 -6.35 -42.02
N THR A 101 -17.68 -5.63 -42.77
CA THR A 101 -18.14 -4.74 -43.84
C THR A 101 -18.69 -5.53 -45.02
N CYS A 102 -19.90 -5.22 -45.45
CA CYS A 102 -20.52 -5.79 -46.65
C CYS A 102 -20.52 -4.82 -47.85
N GLY A 103 -20.05 -3.59 -47.63
CA GLY A 103 -19.71 -2.57 -48.63
C GLY A 103 -19.39 -1.24 -47.95
N ILE A 104 -19.27 -0.16 -48.72
CA ILE A 104 -19.00 1.18 -48.18
C ILE A 104 -20.15 1.59 -47.26
N ASN A 105 -19.83 1.98 -46.02
CA ASN A 105 -20.81 2.40 -45.00
C ASN A 105 -21.83 1.32 -44.61
N MET A 106 -21.51 0.04 -44.85
CA MET A 106 -22.42 -1.08 -44.65
C MET A 106 -21.75 -2.23 -43.90
N LEU A 107 -22.49 -2.90 -43.02
CA LEU A 107 -22.06 -4.06 -42.26
C LEU A 107 -23.10 -5.18 -42.24
N PHE A 108 -22.66 -6.40 -42.00
CA PHE A 108 -23.56 -7.54 -41.82
C PHE A 108 -24.19 -7.55 -40.43
N GLU A 109 -25.51 -7.47 -40.38
CA GLU A 109 -26.32 -7.62 -39.17
C GLU A 109 -27.05 -8.98 -39.17
N THR A 110 -26.99 -9.70 -38.06
CA THR A 110 -27.69 -10.99 -37.90
C THR A 110 -29.18 -10.75 -37.67
N ILE A 111 -30.02 -11.19 -38.61
CA ILE A 111 -31.49 -11.08 -38.50
C ILE A 111 -32.07 -12.28 -37.75
N ASN A 112 -31.59 -13.48 -38.07
CA ASN A 112 -32.11 -14.71 -37.50
C ASN A 112 -30.98 -15.70 -37.25
N HIS A 113 -31.00 -16.30 -36.06
CA HIS A 113 -30.02 -17.29 -35.63
C HIS A 113 -30.72 -18.63 -35.42
N VAL A 114 -30.58 -19.54 -36.38
CA VAL A 114 -31.08 -20.92 -36.24
C VAL A 114 -30.04 -21.71 -35.44
N LYS A 115 -30.38 -22.05 -34.18
CA LYS A 115 -29.49 -22.79 -33.29
C LYS A 115 -28.91 -24.02 -34.01
N ASN A 116 -27.57 -24.07 -34.07
CA ASN A 116 -26.76 -25.16 -34.64
C ASN A 116 -26.85 -25.37 -36.17
N ALA A 117 -27.41 -24.44 -36.96
CA ALA A 117 -27.49 -24.60 -38.41
C ALA A 117 -26.78 -23.47 -39.18
N TYR A 118 -27.30 -22.25 -39.10
CA TYR A 118 -26.78 -21.09 -39.81
C TYR A 118 -27.41 -19.79 -39.27
N CYS A 119 -26.72 -18.69 -39.48
CA CYS A 119 -27.26 -17.34 -39.38
C CYS A 119 -27.77 -16.86 -40.73
N ILE A 120 -28.90 -16.16 -40.70
CA ILE A 120 -29.33 -15.28 -41.80
C ILE A 120 -28.89 -13.88 -41.42
N GLN A 121 -27.93 -13.35 -42.18
CA GLN A 121 -27.45 -11.98 -42.03
C GLN A 121 -27.95 -11.10 -43.17
N LYS A 122 -28.05 -9.80 -42.94
CA LYS A 122 -28.42 -8.79 -43.93
C LYS A 122 -27.38 -7.68 -43.93
N CYS A 123 -27.01 -7.23 -45.13
CA CYS A 123 -26.20 -6.03 -45.28
C CYS A 123 -27.05 -4.80 -44.92
N VAL A 124 -26.65 -4.06 -43.90
CA VAL A 124 -27.33 -2.85 -43.39
C VAL A 124 -26.35 -1.69 -43.30
N CYS A 125 -26.85 -0.45 -43.22
CA CYS A 125 -25.98 0.69 -42.96
C CYS A 125 -25.31 0.56 -41.60
N ASP A 126 -24.03 0.94 -41.51
CA ASP A 126 -23.36 1.04 -40.22
C ASP A 126 -24.02 2.10 -39.32
N ARG A 127 -23.65 2.10 -38.04
CA ARG A 127 -24.21 3.03 -37.05
C ARG A 127 -23.96 4.52 -37.38
N HIS A 128 -22.96 4.81 -38.22
CA HIS A 128 -22.58 6.16 -38.64
C HIS A 128 -23.27 6.59 -39.93
N SER A 129 -24.09 5.72 -40.52
CA SER A 129 -24.70 5.93 -41.82
C SER A 129 -26.21 5.79 -41.74
N LYS A 130 -26.91 6.39 -42.70
CA LYS A 130 -28.36 6.27 -42.85
C LYS A 130 -28.69 5.88 -44.27
N GLU A 131 -29.70 5.04 -44.42
CA GLU A 131 -30.21 4.67 -45.73
C GLU A 131 -30.92 5.87 -46.37
N LYS A 132 -30.50 6.26 -47.57
CA LYS A 132 -31.16 7.26 -48.40
C LYS A 132 -31.07 6.82 -49.86
N ASN A 133 -32.21 6.68 -50.52
CA ASN A 133 -32.33 6.21 -51.91
C ASN A 133 -31.68 4.85 -52.19
N GLY A 134 -31.74 3.92 -51.22
CA GLY A 134 -31.14 2.58 -51.37
C GLY A 134 -29.62 2.53 -51.18
N GLU A 135 -29.00 3.63 -50.77
CA GLU A 135 -27.56 3.71 -50.46
C GLU A 135 -27.35 4.13 -49.00
N CYS A 136 -26.26 3.66 -48.40
CA CYS A 136 -25.84 4.09 -47.07
C CYS A 136 -24.96 5.32 -47.17
N ILE A 137 -25.55 6.46 -46.83
CA ILE A 137 -24.86 7.73 -46.81
C ILE A 137 -24.45 7.99 -45.37
N ALA A 138 -23.18 8.36 -45.15
CA ALA A 138 -22.72 8.82 -43.85
C ALA A 138 -23.73 9.83 -43.29
N LYS A 139 -24.22 9.59 -42.07
CA LYS A 139 -24.99 10.60 -41.34
C LYS A 139 -24.11 11.82 -41.36
N GLN A 140 -24.59 12.92 -41.94
CA GLN A 140 -23.89 14.19 -41.85
C GLN A 140 -23.79 14.55 -40.36
N ASN A 141 -22.72 14.09 -39.71
CA ASN A 141 -22.29 14.46 -38.36
C ASN A 141 -21.82 15.93 -38.32
N SER A 142 -22.31 16.75 -39.25
CA SER A 142 -21.81 18.10 -39.45
C SER A 142 -22.16 19.01 -38.28
N GLU A 143 -23.19 18.72 -37.47
CA GLU A 143 -23.51 19.60 -36.34
C GLU A 143 -22.77 19.22 -35.04
N CYS A 144 -22.71 17.94 -34.65
CA CYS A 144 -21.89 17.50 -33.50
C CYS A 144 -20.41 17.80 -33.73
N ALA A 145 -19.88 17.45 -34.91
CA ALA A 145 -18.47 17.67 -35.22
C ALA A 145 -18.15 19.17 -35.37
N LYS A 146 -19.02 19.99 -36.00
CA LYS A 146 -18.80 21.45 -36.05
C LYS A 146 -18.88 22.07 -34.66
N ASN A 147 -19.81 21.63 -33.81
CA ASN A 147 -19.94 22.15 -32.45
C ASN A 147 -18.75 21.72 -31.58
N LEU A 148 -18.27 20.48 -31.72
CA LEU A 148 -17.05 20.00 -31.06
C LEU A 148 -15.83 20.78 -31.55
N ARG A 149 -15.62 20.92 -32.87
CA ARG A 149 -14.51 21.72 -33.43
C ARG A 149 -14.57 23.17 -32.95
N LYS A 150 -15.75 23.80 -32.92
CA LYS A 150 -15.95 25.15 -32.35
C LYS A 150 -15.65 25.20 -30.85
N ALA A 151 -16.08 24.20 -30.08
CA ALA A 151 -15.84 24.13 -28.64
C ALA A 151 -14.36 23.92 -28.32
N LEU A 152 -13.68 23.00 -29.03
CA LEU A 152 -12.24 22.75 -28.93
C LEU A 152 -11.43 24.00 -29.33
N LYS A 153 -11.82 24.68 -30.42
CA LYS A 153 -11.18 25.93 -30.83
C LYS A 153 -11.36 27.03 -29.77
N LYS A 154 -12.56 27.22 -29.23
CA LYS A 154 -12.81 28.15 -28.11
C LYS A 154 -12.01 27.78 -26.86
N ARG A 155 -11.86 26.49 -26.54
CA ARG A 155 -11.06 26.01 -25.40
C ARG A 155 -9.57 26.31 -25.61
N LYS A 156 -9.03 25.99 -26.78
CA LYS A 156 -7.65 26.33 -27.18
C LYS A 156 -7.41 27.84 -27.13
N ASP A 157 -8.32 28.65 -27.67
CA ASP A 157 -8.20 30.12 -27.63
C ASP A 157 -8.19 30.66 -26.20
N LYS A 158 -9.01 30.09 -25.30
CA LYS A 158 -9.04 30.49 -23.88
C LYS A 158 -7.78 30.07 -23.12
N GLU A 159 -7.22 28.90 -23.43
CA GLU A 159 -5.96 28.42 -22.86
C GLU A 159 -4.78 29.26 -23.33
N ILE A 160 -4.65 29.48 -24.64
CA ILE A 160 -3.60 30.33 -25.23
C ILE A 160 -3.72 31.77 -24.72
N ARG A 161 -4.95 32.28 -24.53
CA ARG A 161 -5.16 33.63 -23.99
C ARG A 161 -4.52 33.80 -22.62
N CYS A 162 -4.71 32.85 -21.69
CA CYS A 162 -4.12 33.01 -20.35
C CYS A 162 -2.59 33.02 -20.39
N ILE A 163 -1.99 32.26 -21.30
CA ILE A 163 -0.53 32.20 -21.49
C ILE A 163 -0.05 33.56 -22.01
N ARG A 164 -0.70 34.08 -23.07
CA ARG A 164 -0.38 35.39 -23.63
C ARG A 164 -0.52 36.53 -22.63
N THR A 165 -1.51 36.47 -21.74
CA THR A 165 -1.73 37.51 -20.72
C THR A 165 -0.95 37.28 -19.43
N GLY A 166 -0.27 36.13 -19.27
CA GLY A 166 0.38 35.76 -18.00
C GLY A 166 -0.60 35.67 -16.83
N THR A 167 -1.82 35.18 -17.06
CA THR A 167 -2.87 35.08 -16.01
C THR A 167 -3.35 33.65 -15.82
N CYS A 168 -2.56 32.65 -16.23
CA CYS A 168 -2.91 31.26 -15.96
C CYS A 168 -2.84 30.97 -14.46
N LYS A 169 -3.69 30.05 -14.01
CA LYS A 169 -3.64 29.53 -12.65
C LYS A 169 -2.44 28.61 -12.49
N LEU A 170 -1.81 28.64 -11.32
CA LEU A 170 -0.80 27.66 -10.93
C LEU A 170 -1.38 26.24 -11.04
N ASN A 171 -0.54 25.30 -11.44
CA ASN A 171 -0.87 23.88 -11.67
C ASN A 171 -1.87 23.61 -12.80
N LYS A 172 -2.28 24.62 -13.59
CA LYS A 172 -3.12 24.41 -14.76
C LYS A 172 -2.38 23.59 -15.83
N ILE A 173 -3.05 22.59 -16.39
CA ILE A 173 -2.55 21.71 -17.45
C ILE A 173 -2.89 22.26 -18.84
N PHE A 174 -1.98 22.08 -19.78
CA PHE A 174 -2.06 22.48 -21.18
C PHE A 174 -1.63 21.33 -22.08
N TYR A 175 -2.25 21.24 -23.25
CA TYR A 175 -1.88 20.28 -24.28
C TYR A 175 -1.41 21.04 -25.51
N GLU A 176 -0.20 20.75 -25.95
CA GLU A 176 0.38 21.44 -27.10
C GLU A 176 1.18 20.48 -27.98
N ILE A 177 1.18 20.78 -29.27
CA ILE A 177 1.86 19.99 -30.29
C ILE A 177 3.19 20.68 -30.56
N GLN A 178 4.29 19.92 -30.58
CA GLN A 178 5.70 20.35 -30.75
C GLN A 178 6.42 20.93 -29.52
N CYS A 179 5.75 21.06 -28.38
CA CYS A 179 6.30 21.54 -27.11
C CYS A 179 6.89 22.96 -27.19
N ILE A 180 6.41 23.82 -28.09
CA ILE A 180 6.99 25.15 -28.37
C ILE A 180 6.81 26.09 -27.17
N LEU A 181 5.74 25.91 -26.40
CA LEU A 181 5.46 26.72 -25.22
C LEU A 181 6.24 26.29 -23.96
N GLN A 182 7.18 25.35 -24.07
CA GLN A 182 8.05 25.01 -22.95
C GLN A 182 8.79 26.28 -22.45
N GLU A 183 8.83 26.48 -21.14
CA GLU A 183 9.45 27.64 -20.46
C GLU A 183 8.75 29.00 -20.69
N TYR A 184 7.64 29.06 -21.44
CA TYR A 184 6.86 30.29 -21.54
C TYR A 184 6.30 30.72 -20.18
N SER A 185 6.33 32.01 -19.90
CA SER A 185 5.68 32.58 -18.72
C SER A 185 4.16 32.34 -18.82
N CYS A 186 3.59 31.73 -17.78
CA CYS A 186 2.15 31.55 -17.63
C CYS A 186 1.57 32.43 -16.52
N GLY A 187 2.43 33.19 -15.84
CA GLY A 187 2.07 34.27 -14.91
C GLY A 187 3.25 34.74 -14.06
N PRO A 188 3.00 35.60 -13.06
CA PRO A 188 4.05 36.12 -12.18
C PRO A 188 4.78 34.98 -11.48
N ASN A 189 6.09 34.88 -11.73
CA ASN A 189 6.96 33.84 -11.18
C ASN A 189 6.50 32.41 -11.53
N MET A 190 5.83 32.24 -12.66
CA MET A 190 5.35 30.96 -13.18
C MET A 190 5.78 30.74 -14.62
N GLN A 191 6.11 29.49 -14.97
CA GLN A 191 6.42 29.05 -16.33
C GLN A 191 5.73 27.72 -16.65
N LEU A 192 5.54 27.46 -17.95
CA LEU A 192 5.10 26.16 -18.44
C LEU A 192 6.26 25.16 -18.40
N VAL A 193 6.01 24.02 -17.78
CA VAL A 193 6.96 22.90 -17.67
C VAL A 193 6.32 21.67 -18.31
N VAL A 194 7.07 20.96 -19.15
CA VAL A 194 6.63 19.69 -19.75
C VAL A 194 6.61 18.62 -18.65
N ILE A 195 5.44 18.04 -18.40
CA ILE A 195 5.24 16.95 -17.43
C ILE A 195 5.09 15.59 -18.11
N ASP A 196 4.65 15.56 -19.37
CA ASP A 196 4.59 14.36 -20.20
C ASP A 196 4.84 14.71 -21.67
N LYS A 197 5.51 13.83 -22.39
CA LYS A 197 5.85 14.00 -23.81
C LYS A 197 5.65 12.69 -24.53
N ARG A 198 4.70 12.65 -25.46
CA ARG A 198 4.34 11.46 -26.23
C ARG A 198 4.57 11.68 -27.72
N PRO A 199 5.04 10.68 -28.47
CA PRO A 199 5.03 10.74 -29.92
C PRO A 199 3.58 10.85 -30.43
N SER A 200 3.34 11.74 -31.38
CA SER A 200 2.08 11.85 -32.10
C SER A 200 2.04 10.83 -33.24
N ASN A 201 0.85 10.45 -33.73
CA ASN A 201 0.71 9.56 -34.88
C ASN A 201 1.38 10.11 -36.14
N ASN A 202 1.40 11.43 -36.28
CA ASN A 202 2.21 12.11 -37.28
C ASN A 202 3.70 11.99 -36.93
N VAL A 203 4.39 11.18 -37.74
CA VAL A 203 5.85 10.96 -37.68
C VAL A 203 6.52 12.35 -37.63
N ASN A 204 7.29 12.61 -36.57
CA ASN A 204 7.99 13.87 -36.25
C ASN A 204 7.23 14.93 -35.43
N ARG A 205 6.00 14.71 -34.97
CA ARG A 205 5.32 15.62 -34.02
C ARG A 205 5.27 15.00 -32.61
N TRP A 206 5.49 15.83 -31.60
CA TRP A 206 5.36 15.45 -30.19
C TRP A 206 4.08 16.07 -29.61
N LYS A 207 3.28 15.29 -28.87
CA LYS A 207 2.21 15.81 -28.02
C LYS A 207 2.79 16.01 -26.61
N CYS A 208 2.83 17.26 -26.16
CA CYS A 208 3.29 17.63 -24.83
C CYS A 208 2.10 17.92 -23.91
N VAL A 209 2.15 17.36 -22.70
CA VAL A 209 1.34 17.81 -21.58
C VAL A 209 2.22 18.72 -20.74
N MET A 210 1.82 19.97 -20.62
CA MET A 210 2.54 20.99 -19.86
C MET A 210 1.73 21.42 -18.65
N GLN A 211 2.41 21.85 -17.60
CA GLN A 211 1.80 22.40 -16.40
C GLN A 211 2.41 23.76 -16.09
N CYS A 212 1.55 24.73 -15.74
CA CYS A 212 2.02 26.01 -15.22
C CYS A 212 2.56 25.81 -13.79
N GLN A 213 3.86 25.99 -13.58
CA GLN A 213 4.54 25.78 -12.30
C GLN A 213 5.35 27.01 -11.91
N CYS A 214 5.76 27.10 -10.63
CA CYS A 214 6.67 28.15 -10.20
C CYS A 214 8.01 28.08 -10.96
N VAL A 215 8.51 29.24 -11.37
CA VAL A 215 9.85 29.39 -11.95
C VAL A 215 10.92 29.06 -10.91
N TYR A 216 12.13 28.85 -11.40
CA TYR A 216 13.28 28.62 -10.55
C TYR A 216 13.46 29.75 -9.51
N GLY A 217 13.69 29.38 -8.24
CA GLY A 217 13.81 30.33 -7.12
C GLY A 217 12.50 30.63 -6.37
N TYR A 218 11.38 30.07 -6.81
CA TYR A 218 10.06 30.24 -6.19
C TYR A 218 9.46 28.89 -5.78
N ILE A 219 8.68 28.89 -4.70
CA ILE A 219 7.91 27.73 -4.24
C ILE A 219 6.41 28.03 -4.24
N GLU A 220 5.61 26.99 -4.38
CA GLU A 220 4.17 27.09 -4.25
C GLU A 220 3.78 27.24 -2.77
N THR A 221 3.10 28.34 -2.46
CA THR A 221 2.51 28.62 -1.15
C THR A 221 1.14 29.24 -1.37
N SER A 222 0.09 28.62 -0.83
CA SER A 222 -1.29 29.14 -0.95
C SER A 222 -1.71 29.44 -2.41
N ASN A 223 -1.42 28.51 -3.34
CA ASN A 223 -1.68 28.66 -4.79
C ASN A 223 -0.98 29.86 -5.46
N ARG A 224 0.10 30.38 -4.87
CA ARG A 224 0.94 31.43 -5.44
C ARG A 224 2.40 31.02 -5.37
N CYS A 225 3.19 31.55 -6.31
CA CYS A 225 4.63 31.38 -6.31
C CYS A 225 5.28 32.49 -5.49
N SER A 226 5.80 32.11 -4.33
CA SER A 226 6.56 33.00 -3.44
C SER A 226 8.04 32.73 -3.63
N GLU A 227 8.82 33.80 -3.69
CA GLU A 227 10.28 33.68 -3.76
C GLU A 227 10.77 32.94 -2.51
N ILE A 228 11.79 32.11 -2.66
CA ILE A 228 12.49 31.50 -1.53
C ILE A 228 13.34 32.60 -0.89
N ILE A 229 12.69 33.60 -0.29
CA ILE A 229 13.35 34.68 0.43
C ILE A 229 13.75 34.11 1.78
N LYS A 230 14.89 33.44 1.81
CA LYS A 230 15.66 33.30 3.04
C LYS A 230 16.98 34.01 2.84
N GLY A 231 17.29 34.90 3.78
CA GLY A 231 18.57 35.60 3.75
C GLY A 231 19.70 34.57 3.69
N VAL A 232 20.81 34.91 3.03
CA VAL A 232 21.97 33.99 2.88
C VAL A 232 22.37 33.35 4.21
N LYS A 233 22.20 34.08 5.33
CA LYS A 233 22.40 33.58 6.70
C LYS A 233 21.46 32.44 7.12
N GLU A 234 20.16 32.54 6.85
CA GLU A 234 19.18 31.49 7.21
C GLU A 234 19.41 30.23 6.37
N ARG A 235 19.72 30.40 5.08
CA ARG A 235 20.09 29.30 4.18
C ARG A 235 21.34 28.58 4.66
N MET A 236 22.35 29.33 5.12
CA MET A 236 23.56 28.76 5.71
C MET A 236 23.31 28.01 7.03
N ASN A 237 22.37 28.48 7.86
CA ASN A 237 22.02 27.76 9.11
C ASN A 237 21.34 26.43 8.82
N CYS A 238 20.40 26.41 7.86
CA CYS A 238 19.75 25.18 7.42
C CYS A 238 20.78 24.19 6.84
N MET A 239 21.70 24.64 5.98
CA MET A 239 22.80 23.80 5.47
C MET A 239 23.77 23.27 6.54
N ARG A 240 23.74 23.80 7.77
CA ARG A 240 24.49 23.30 8.94
C ARG A 240 23.69 22.32 9.80
N GLY A 241 22.59 21.77 9.29
CA GLY A 241 21.74 20.81 10.00
C GLY A 241 20.77 21.47 10.99
N ARG A 242 20.38 22.73 10.78
CA ARG A 242 19.40 23.45 11.62
C ARG A 242 18.16 23.88 10.83
N CYS A 243 17.75 23.08 9.86
CA CYS A 243 16.52 23.34 9.11
C CYS A 243 15.29 23.04 9.97
N SER A 244 14.23 23.79 9.74
CA SER A 244 12.90 23.39 10.21
C SER A 244 12.34 22.25 9.35
N LEU A 245 11.49 21.41 9.91
CA LEU A 245 10.78 20.40 9.15
C LEU A 245 9.99 21.06 8.00
N ASN A 246 10.00 20.43 6.84
CA ASN A 246 9.42 20.92 5.59
C ASN A 246 10.05 22.21 5.02
N GLU A 247 11.17 22.68 5.56
CA GLU A 247 11.93 23.79 4.99
C GLU A 247 12.55 23.41 3.64
N ALA A 248 12.23 24.19 2.60
CA ALA A 248 12.77 23.99 1.26
C ALA A 248 14.00 24.89 1.03
N VAL A 249 15.04 24.31 0.43
CA VAL A 249 16.29 24.98 0.10
C VAL A 249 16.65 24.66 -1.34
N GLN A 250 17.10 25.67 -2.06
CA GLN A 250 17.70 25.46 -3.36
C GLN A 250 19.19 25.07 -3.19
N ASP A 251 19.62 24.09 -3.94
CA ASP A 251 20.90 23.41 -3.82
C ASP A 251 21.53 23.27 -5.21
N ASN A 252 22.44 24.19 -5.50
CA ASN A 252 23.16 24.20 -6.78
C ASN A 252 24.13 23.02 -6.79
N GLY A 253 23.95 22.07 -7.70
CA GLY A 253 24.72 20.82 -7.75
C GLY A 253 24.09 19.64 -7.01
N CYS A 254 22.96 19.82 -6.33
CA CYS A 254 22.23 18.73 -5.66
C CYS A 254 23.02 17.98 -4.57
N SER A 255 24.02 18.63 -3.98
CA SER A 255 24.93 18.11 -2.97
C SER A 255 24.30 17.82 -1.60
N LEU A 256 23.16 18.44 -1.29
CA LEU A 256 22.44 18.27 -0.04
C LEU A 256 21.49 17.08 -0.06
N LYS A 257 21.19 16.51 -1.24
CA LYS A 257 20.28 15.37 -1.34
C LYS A 257 20.73 14.24 -0.39
N ASP A 258 19.80 13.72 0.38
CA ASP A 258 19.99 12.65 1.37
C ASP A 258 20.93 13.02 2.56
N GLN A 259 21.41 14.27 2.64
CA GLN A 259 22.11 14.77 3.82
C GLN A 259 21.15 15.13 4.94
N PHE A 260 21.64 15.04 6.17
CA PHE A 260 20.90 15.44 7.35
C PHE A 260 20.68 16.95 7.39
N CYS A 261 19.43 17.34 7.52
CA CYS A 261 19.01 18.74 7.65
C CYS A 261 18.61 19.10 9.09
N GLY A 262 18.53 18.09 9.96
CA GLY A 262 18.31 18.20 11.40
C GLY A 262 18.23 16.80 12.03
N GLN A 263 17.86 16.74 13.31
CA GLN A 263 17.73 15.46 14.01
C GLN A 263 16.58 14.65 13.42
N ASN A 264 16.87 13.42 12.98
CA ASN A 264 15.92 12.51 12.32
C ASN A 264 15.32 13.05 11.01
N MET A 265 16.00 13.99 10.36
CA MET A 265 15.53 14.65 9.15
C MET A 265 16.59 14.66 8.06
N LYS A 266 16.18 14.41 6.82
CA LYS A 266 17.03 14.44 5.63
C LYS A 266 16.45 15.32 4.55
N PHE A 267 17.32 15.89 3.73
CA PHE A 267 16.92 16.60 2.54
C PHE A 267 16.41 15.63 1.47
N ALA A 268 15.11 15.66 1.21
CA ALA A 268 14.47 14.96 0.12
C ALA A 268 14.41 15.85 -1.14
N LEU A 269 14.73 15.28 -2.30
CA LEU A 269 14.64 15.98 -3.57
C LEU A 269 13.16 16.26 -3.93
N ILE A 270 12.79 17.53 -4.10
CA ILE A 270 11.47 17.93 -4.64
C ILE A 270 11.55 18.09 -6.15
N LYS A 271 12.50 18.90 -6.62
CA LYS A 271 12.59 19.31 -8.03
C LYS A 271 14.05 19.35 -8.45
N GLN A 272 14.34 18.79 -9.61
CA GLN A 272 15.62 18.94 -10.27
C GLN A 272 15.42 19.73 -11.55
N SER A 273 16.31 20.68 -11.80
CA SER A 273 16.30 21.53 -12.98
C SER A 273 17.71 21.59 -13.56
N THR A 274 17.78 21.55 -14.89
CA THR A 274 19.01 21.75 -15.66
C THR A 274 18.87 23.02 -16.47
N TYR A 275 19.66 24.05 -16.17
CA TYR A 275 19.71 25.29 -16.93
C TYR A 275 21.14 25.55 -17.40
N ARG A 276 21.37 25.62 -18.71
CA ARG A 276 22.68 25.86 -19.32
C ARG A 276 23.80 24.98 -18.74
N ASN A 277 23.56 23.68 -18.61
CA ASN A 277 24.47 22.69 -18.00
C ASN A 277 24.71 22.83 -16.49
N HIS A 278 24.06 23.77 -15.81
CA HIS A 278 24.03 23.81 -14.35
C HIS A 278 22.85 22.99 -13.83
N ILE A 279 23.15 22.01 -12.99
CA ILE A 279 22.13 21.26 -12.26
C ILE A 279 21.81 22.04 -10.99
N SER A 280 20.53 22.30 -10.75
CA SER A 280 20.07 22.83 -9.48
C SER A 280 18.88 22.04 -8.99
N CYS A 281 18.91 21.72 -7.70
CA CYS A 281 17.86 21.01 -7.01
C CYS A 281 17.13 21.94 -6.05
N ILE A 282 15.83 21.70 -5.85
CA ILE A 282 15.11 22.14 -4.66
C ILE A 282 14.98 20.91 -3.79
N VAL A 283 15.63 20.93 -2.65
CA VAL A 283 15.51 19.91 -1.62
C VAL A 283 14.63 20.44 -0.49
N GLN A 284 13.94 19.55 0.20
CA GLN A 284 13.13 19.88 1.37
C GLN A 284 13.53 18.98 2.52
N CYS A 285 13.70 19.59 3.69
CA CYS A 285 13.96 18.85 4.91
C CYS A 285 12.71 18.05 5.28
N LYS A 286 12.80 16.72 5.24
CA LYS A 286 11.72 15.79 5.58
C LYS A 286 12.20 14.81 6.64
N CYS A 287 11.27 14.09 7.27
CA CYS A 287 11.64 13.00 8.16
C CYS A 287 12.45 11.94 7.40
N GLU A 288 13.50 11.44 8.06
CA GLU A 288 14.27 10.29 7.59
C GLU A 288 13.38 9.04 7.53
N GLU A 289 13.73 8.09 6.68
CA GLU A 289 13.05 6.80 6.63
C GLU A 289 13.02 6.11 8.01
N GLY A 290 11.84 5.68 8.44
CA GLY A 290 11.60 5.17 9.80
C GLY A 290 11.22 6.23 10.83
N PHE A 291 10.98 7.48 10.41
CA PHE A 291 10.43 8.55 11.24
C PHE A 291 9.18 9.14 10.60
N GLU A 292 8.18 9.48 11.41
CA GLU A 292 6.96 10.15 11.00
C GLU A 292 6.89 11.58 11.57
N GLU A 293 6.22 12.47 10.84
CA GLU A 293 5.97 13.84 11.26
C GLU A 293 4.79 13.88 12.25
N GLU A 294 5.06 14.20 13.51
CA GLU A 294 4.03 14.46 14.53
C GLU A 294 4.31 15.84 15.17
N ASN A 295 3.32 16.74 15.12
CA ASN A 295 3.41 18.10 15.68
C ASN A 295 4.64 18.91 15.21
N GLY A 296 5.06 18.75 13.95
CA GLY A 296 6.22 19.46 13.39
C GLY A 296 7.57 18.89 13.82
N GLN A 297 7.61 17.70 14.43
CA GLN A 297 8.83 16.99 14.77
C GLN A 297 8.86 15.61 14.11
N CYS A 298 10.06 15.11 13.79
CA CYS A 298 10.25 13.76 13.27
C CYS A 298 10.53 12.81 14.42
N ILE A 299 9.52 12.02 14.77
CA ILE A 299 9.58 11.01 15.80
C ILE A 299 9.78 9.64 15.17
N ARG A 300 10.55 8.77 15.83
CA ARG A 300 10.84 7.45 15.29
C ARG A 300 9.53 6.69 15.22
N GLU A 301 9.21 6.20 14.03
CA GLU A 301 8.00 5.42 13.77
C GLU A 301 7.97 4.15 14.67
N TYR A 302 9.14 3.74 15.20
CA TYR A 302 9.33 2.54 16.00
C TYR A 302 10.46 2.70 17.04
N MET A 303 10.18 2.95 18.32
CA MET A 303 10.91 2.27 19.43
C MET A 303 10.43 2.55 20.87
N GLU A 304 9.55 3.50 21.16
CA GLU A 304 9.18 3.77 22.57
C GLU A 304 7.72 3.53 22.96
N ARG A 305 6.84 3.15 22.03
CA ARG A 305 5.46 2.78 22.39
C ARG A 305 5.33 1.26 22.60
N SER A 306 5.61 0.91 23.86
CA SER A 306 5.11 -0.24 24.63
C SER A 306 5.11 -1.60 23.92
N ILE A 307 6.22 -2.33 24.08
CA ILE A 307 6.07 -3.73 24.48
C ILE A 307 5.31 -3.66 25.81
N CYS A 308 4.07 -4.17 25.85
CA CYS A 308 3.22 -4.11 27.04
C CYS A 308 4.05 -4.53 28.26
N ILE A 309 4.28 -3.58 29.16
CA ILE A 309 5.22 -3.73 30.26
C ILE A 309 4.63 -4.85 31.12
N ARG A 310 5.22 -6.06 31.05
CA ARG A 310 4.77 -7.29 31.72
C ARG A 310 3.52 -7.98 31.16
N GLU A 311 3.38 -8.09 29.84
CA GLU A 311 2.33 -8.91 29.19
C GLU A 311 0.87 -8.44 29.38
N GLU A 312 0.64 -7.32 30.09
CA GLU A 312 -0.68 -6.73 30.25
C GLU A 312 -0.79 -5.44 29.42
N CYS A 313 -1.41 -5.54 28.25
CA CYS A 313 -1.78 -4.39 27.43
C CYS A 313 -3.12 -3.82 27.88
N THR A 314 -3.31 -2.53 27.69
CA THR A 314 -4.60 -1.89 27.89
C THR A 314 -5.55 -2.21 26.72
N LEU A 315 -6.86 -2.27 27.01
CA LEU A 315 -7.86 -2.49 25.97
C LEU A 315 -7.79 -1.37 24.94
N ASN A 316 -7.83 -1.74 23.65
CA ASN A 316 -7.64 -0.86 22.50
C ASN A 316 -6.22 -0.28 22.33
N GLU A 317 -5.22 -0.80 23.04
CA GLU A 317 -3.82 -0.47 22.79
C GLU A 317 -3.33 -1.04 21.45
N ILE A 318 -2.69 -0.19 20.65
CA ILE A 318 -2.07 -0.56 19.38
C ILE A 318 -0.61 -0.90 19.65
N VAL A 319 -0.19 -2.11 19.25
CA VAL A 319 1.17 -2.59 19.39
C VAL A 319 1.74 -2.90 18.01
N TYR A 320 3.00 -2.53 17.81
CA TYR A 320 3.75 -2.91 16.62
C TYR A 320 4.51 -4.21 16.86
N ASP A 321 4.22 -5.18 16.01
CA ASP A 321 4.71 -6.54 16.09
C ASP A 321 5.63 -6.82 14.90
N ILE A 322 6.94 -6.77 15.13
CA ILE A 322 8.00 -6.88 14.11
C ILE A 322 7.93 -8.22 13.35
N SER A 323 7.25 -9.23 13.89
CA SER A 323 7.19 -10.59 13.33
C SER A 323 5.76 -11.09 13.08
N CYS A 324 4.74 -10.27 13.33
CA CYS A 324 3.34 -10.69 13.32
C CYS A 324 3.03 -11.88 14.25
N SER A 325 3.86 -12.13 15.27
CA SER A 325 3.76 -13.25 16.20
C SER A 325 2.78 -13.04 17.35
N LEU A 326 2.38 -11.79 17.61
CA LEU A 326 1.37 -11.40 18.58
C LEU A 326 -0.05 -11.61 18.07
N ASN A 327 -0.29 -11.59 16.76
CA ASN A 327 -1.66 -11.77 16.23
C ASN A 327 -2.28 -13.10 16.71
N GLY A 328 -3.42 -13.02 17.38
CA GLY A 328 -4.09 -14.16 18.00
C GLY A 328 -3.56 -14.57 19.39
N ARG A 329 -2.55 -13.89 19.93
CA ARG A 329 -2.11 -14.06 21.32
C ARG A 329 -2.92 -13.20 22.27
N PHE A 330 -3.03 -13.64 23.52
CA PHE A 330 -3.63 -12.83 24.56
C PHE A 330 -2.77 -11.60 24.84
N CYS A 331 -3.42 -10.44 24.92
CA CYS A 331 -2.81 -9.16 25.30
C CYS A 331 -3.26 -8.71 26.70
N GLY A 332 -4.02 -9.55 27.39
CA GLY A 332 -4.51 -9.34 28.75
C GLY A 332 -5.70 -10.27 29.03
N GLN A 333 -6.31 -10.13 30.20
CA GLN A 333 -7.42 -11.02 30.58
C GLN A 333 -8.64 -10.79 29.68
N ASN A 334 -9.07 -11.86 29.01
CA ASN A 334 -10.17 -11.85 28.03
C ASN A 334 -9.91 -10.93 26.81
N MET A 335 -8.65 -10.60 26.53
CA MET A 335 -8.25 -9.74 25.42
C MET A 335 -7.25 -10.44 24.51
N ILE A 336 -7.38 -10.25 23.21
CA ILE A 336 -6.55 -10.85 22.16
C ILE A 336 -6.03 -9.76 21.22
N PHE A 337 -4.80 -9.92 20.76
CA PHE A 337 -4.26 -9.10 19.68
C PHE A 337 -4.91 -9.46 18.35
N ILE A 338 -5.42 -8.45 17.66
CA ILE A 338 -6.02 -8.58 16.33
C ILE A 338 -5.20 -7.77 15.32
N LEU A 339 -4.77 -8.40 14.23
CA LEU A 339 -4.08 -7.74 13.12
C LEU A 339 -4.92 -6.63 12.49
N ILE A 340 -4.43 -5.38 12.53
CA ILE A 340 -5.00 -4.22 11.81
C ILE A 340 -4.41 -4.12 10.42
N LYS A 341 -3.07 -4.11 10.32
CA LYS A 341 -2.35 -3.81 9.08
C LYS A 341 -1.05 -4.61 9.03
N ARG A 342 -0.75 -5.16 7.86
CA ARG A 342 0.55 -5.79 7.58
C ARG A 342 1.37 -4.87 6.69
N SER A 343 2.56 -4.51 7.14
CA SER A 343 3.55 -3.77 6.35
C SER A 343 4.18 -4.68 5.30
N LYS A 344 4.73 -4.09 4.22
CA LYS A 344 5.56 -4.80 3.25
C LYS A 344 6.83 -5.38 3.88
N TYR A 345 7.32 -4.77 4.96
CA TYR A 345 8.57 -5.14 5.63
C TYR A 345 8.37 -6.13 6.80
N GLN A 346 7.34 -6.98 6.74
CA GLN A 346 7.03 -8.01 7.74
C GLN A 346 6.60 -7.53 9.13
N HIS A 347 6.56 -6.22 9.40
CA HIS A 347 5.93 -5.71 10.62
C HIS A 347 4.40 -5.75 10.52
N CYS A 348 3.74 -6.04 11.64
CA CYS A 348 2.31 -5.99 11.79
C CYS A 348 1.91 -4.93 12.81
N ILE A 349 0.80 -4.25 12.54
CA ILE A 349 0.09 -3.45 13.53
C ILE A 349 -0.98 -4.36 14.13
N VAL A 350 -0.90 -4.65 15.42
CA VAL A 350 -1.93 -5.39 16.14
C VAL A 350 -2.64 -4.47 17.13
N LEU A 351 -3.90 -4.77 17.41
CA LEU A 351 -4.74 -4.05 18.37
C LEU A 351 -5.20 -5.02 19.45
N CYS A 352 -5.01 -4.66 20.71
CA CYS A 352 -5.56 -5.42 21.82
C CYS A 352 -7.08 -5.20 21.90
N LYS A 353 -7.87 -6.24 21.66
CA LYS A 353 -9.36 -6.19 21.68
C LYS A 353 -9.91 -7.28 22.57
N CYS A 354 -11.18 -7.17 22.97
CA CYS A 354 -11.87 -8.28 23.61
C CYS A 354 -11.85 -9.53 22.73
N ALA A 355 -11.52 -10.67 23.34
CA ALA A 355 -11.56 -11.97 22.68
C ALA A 355 -13.01 -12.33 22.30
N GLU A 356 -13.16 -13.27 21.37
CA GLU A 356 -14.47 -13.77 20.96
C GLU A 356 -15.25 -14.31 22.16
N GLY A 357 -16.54 -13.97 22.26
CA GLY A 357 -17.38 -14.28 23.42
C GLY A 357 -17.35 -13.24 24.55
N TYR A 358 -16.53 -12.20 24.43
CA TYR A 358 -16.49 -11.06 25.35
C TYR A 358 -16.95 -9.78 24.65
N LYS A 359 -17.39 -8.80 25.45
CA LYS A 359 -17.74 -7.46 24.98
C LYS A 359 -17.10 -6.42 25.90
N GLU A 360 -16.75 -5.28 25.31
CA GLU A 360 -16.21 -4.15 26.05
C GLU A 360 -17.35 -3.47 26.83
N GLU A 361 -17.21 -3.38 28.16
CA GLU A 361 -18.13 -2.69 29.06
C GLU A 361 -17.26 -1.98 30.12
N ASN A 362 -17.32 -0.64 30.17
CA ASN A 362 -16.50 0.20 31.07
C ASN A 362 -14.97 -0.01 30.94
N GLY A 363 -14.47 -0.19 29.71
CA GLY A 363 -13.04 -0.43 29.46
C GLY A 363 -12.53 -1.80 29.88
N GLN A 364 -13.43 -2.74 30.22
CA GLN A 364 -13.10 -4.13 30.54
C GLN A 364 -13.82 -5.09 29.61
N CYS A 365 -13.23 -6.26 29.35
CA CYS A 365 -13.82 -7.32 28.53
C CYS A 365 -14.63 -8.29 29.40
N ILE A 366 -15.95 -8.19 29.32
CA ILE A 366 -16.91 -8.99 30.10
C ILE A 366 -17.52 -10.07 29.20
N GLY A 367 -17.63 -11.29 29.69
CA GLY A 367 -18.18 -12.41 28.93
C GLY A 367 -19.65 -12.16 28.56
N GLN A 368 -20.02 -12.30 27.29
CA GLN A 368 -21.40 -12.17 26.83
C GLN A 368 -22.35 -13.15 27.56
N HIS A 369 -21.81 -14.27 28.04
CA HIS A 369 -22.55 -15.30 28.76
C HIS A 369 -22.73 -15.04 30.26
N GLU A 370 -22.06 -14.06 30.87
CA GLU A 370 -22.33 -13.75 32.29
C GLU A 370 -23.74 -13.17 32.50
N LYS A 371 -24.34 -12.58 31.45
CA LYS A 371 -25.74 -12.13 31.49
C LYS A 371 -26.76 -13.27 31.28
N THR A 372 -26.35 -14.50 30.92
CA THR A 372 -27.25 -15.65 30.66
C THR A 372 -26.93 -16.92 31.47
N ARG A 373 -25.92 -16.91 32.33
CA ARG A 373 -25.39 -18.09 33.04
C ARG A 373 -26.14 -18.54 34.31
N GLN A 374 -27.41 -18.19 34.49
CA GLN A 374 -28.19 -18.86 35.53
C GLN A 374 -28.54 -20.33 35.19
N HIS A 375 -28.49 -20.80 33.93
CA HIS A 375 -28.95 -22.18 33.59
C HIS A 375 -28.17 -23.00 32.54
N GLY A 376 -26.96 -22.62 32.12
CA GLY A 376 -26.17 -23.42 31.16
C GLY A 376 -25.13 -24.31 31.84
N ARG A 377 -25.21 -25.64 31.68
CA ARG A 377 -24.25 -26.66 32.16
C ARG A 377 -22.80 -26.18 32.01
N ARG A 378 -22.18 -25.73 33.11
CA ARG A 378 -20.71 -25.62 33.19
C ARG A 378 -20.16 -27.02 32.97
N THR A 379 -19.27 -27.17 32.00
CA THR A 379 -18.37 -28.32 31.93
C THR A 379 -17.66 -28.38 33.27
N LYS A 380 -18.09 -29.28 34.16
CA LYS A 380 -17.47 -29.43 35.48
C LYS A 380 -15.98 -29.68 35.22
N ASN A 381 -15.11 -28.84 35.77
CA ASN A 381 -13.68 -29.11 35.78
C ASN A 381 -13.49 -30.49 36.43
N ILE A 382 -13.07 -31.47 35.63
CA ILE A 382 -12.91 -32.86 36.07
C ILE A 382 -11.95 -32.94 37.28
N CYS A 383 -11.06 -31.95 37.43
CA CYS A 383 -10.11 -31.85 38.53
C CYS A 383 -10.67 -31.21 39.82
N LEU A 384 -11.86 -30.59 39.82
CA LEU A 384 -12.40 -29.93 41.02
C LEU A 384 -12.77 -30.92 42.13
N GLU A 385 -13.23 -32.12 41.79
CA GLU A 385 -13.71 -33.08 42.80
C GLU A 385 -12.57 -33.94 43.38
N ASN A 386 -11.52 -34.24 42.61
CA ASN A 386 -10.45 -35.16 43.03
C ASN A 386 -9.02 -34.59 42.96
N GLY A 387 -8.85 -33.35 42.49
CA GLY A 387 -7.55 -32.83 42.08
C GLY A 387 -7.02 -33.54 40.82
N CYS A 388 -6.23 -32.84 40.02
CA CYS A 388 -5.49 -33.45 38.92
C CYS A 388 -4.05 -33.74 39.34
N LYS A 389 -3.53 -34.84 38.80
CA LYS A 389 -2.13 -35.23 38.94
C LYS A 389 -1.26 -34.32 38.08
N ALA A 390 -0.07 -33.97 38.58
CA ALA A 390 0.97 -33.34 37.76
C ALA A 390 1.20 -34.19 36.50
N GLY A 391 1.37 -33.53 35.36
CA GLY A 391 1.51 -34.20 34.08
C GLY A 391 0.19 -34.51 33.36
N MET A 392 -0.95 -34.49 34.05
CA MET A 392 -2.23 -34.83 33.43
C MET A 392 -2.63 -33.81 32.36
N THR A 393 -2.97 -34.30 31.16
CA THR A 393 -3.44 -33.47 30.05
C THR A 393 -4.96 -33.51 29.93
N ILE A 394 -5.58 -32.36 29.68
CA ILE A 394 -7.01 -32.21 29.44
C ILE A 394 -7.26 -31.47 28.12
N HIS A 395 -8.44 -31.70 27.55
CA HIS A 395 -8.91 -30.98 26.37
C HIS A 395 -9.98 -29.98 26.80
N ASP A 396 -9.74 -28.71 26.49
CA ASP A 396 -10.52 -27.59 26.97
C ASP A 396 -10.93 -26.70 25.79
N GLU A 397 -12.20 -26.78 25.41
CA GLU A 397 -12.79 -25.91 24.39
C GLU A 397 -12.88 -24.48 24.96
N GLY A 398 -12.28 -23.52 24.26
CA GLY A 398 -12.18 -22.13 24.69
C GLY A 398 -10.99 -21.83 25.61
N CYS A 399 -10.17 -22.84 25.95
CA CYS A 399 -8.98 -22.68 26.80
C CYS A 399 -9.27 -22.02 28.17
N HIS A 400 -10.49 -22.18 28.67
CA HIS A 400 -11.03 -21.59 29.90
C HIS A 400 -10.30 -21.97 31.19
N LEU A 401 -9.55 -23.06 31.19
CA LEU A 401 -8.83 -23.57 32.35
C LEU A 401 -7.37 -23.08 32.40
N THR A 402 -6.86 -22.38 31.37
CA THR A 402 -5.48 -21.88 31.35
C THR A 402 -5.22 -20.97 32.55
N GLY A 403 -4.19 -21.28 33.34
CA GLY A 403 -3.83 -20.55 34.56
C GLY A 403 -4.67 -20.91 35.80
N GLU A 404 -5.77 -21.66 35.65
CA GLU A 404 -6.56 -22.14 36.77
C GLU A 404 -5.81 -23.22 37.56
N LYS A 405 -6.06 -23.28 38.87
CA LYS A 405 -5.48 -24.31 39.74
C LYS A 405 -6.01 -25.68 39.36
N CYS A 406 -5.10 -26.60 39.10
CA CYS A 406 -5.42 -28.01 38.84
C CYS A 406 -5.03 -28.95 40.01
N GLY A 407 -4.32 -28.43 41.00
CA GLY A 407 -4.02 -29.09 42.27
C GLY A 407 -3.14 -28.24 43.18
N ASN A 408 -2.58 -28.82 44.24
CA ASN A 408 -1.67 -28.10 45.14
C ASN A 408 -0.36 -27.75 44.40
N ASN A 409 -0.04 -26.45 44.36
CA ASN A 409 1.11 -25.89 43.64
C ASN A 409 1.13 -26.22 42.14
N MET A 410 -0.04 -26.42 41.53
CA MET A 410 -0.18 -26.76 40.12
C MET A 410 -1.21 -25.89 39.42
N ILE A 411 -0.92 -25.52 38.18
CA ILE A 411 -1.80 -24.76 37.28
C ILE A 411 -1.89 -25.44 35.91
N PHE A 412 -2.96 -25.21 35.19
CA PHE A 412 -3.03 -25.64 33.79
C PHE A 412 -2.19 -24.72 32.89
N THR A 413 -1.29 -25.34 32.13
CA THR A 413 -0.47 -24.71 31.11
C THR A 413 -0.83 -25.26 29.73
N VAL A 414 -0.95 -24.41 28.71
CA VAL A 414 -1.26 -24.85 27.34
C VAL A 414 -0.08 -25.61 26.75
N VAL A 415 -0.33 -26.85 26.29
CA VAL A 415 0.64 -27.67 25.55
C VAL A 415 0.49 -27.45 24.05
N SER A 416 -0.75 -27.43 23.57
CA SER A 416 -1.08 -27.12 22.18
C SER A 416 -2.43 -26.44 22.09
N SER A 417 -2.59 -25.57 21.10
CA SER A 417 -3.88 -24.94 20.77
C SER A 417 -4.21 -25.21 19.31
N GLY A 418 -5.49 -25.26 18.99
CA GLY A 418 -5.98 -25.44 17.63
C GLY A 418 -7.32 -24.73 17.43
N VAL A 419 -7.67 -24.54 16.16
CA VAL A 419 -8.98 -24.00 15.76
C VAL A 419 -9.78 -25.10 15.08
N ARG A 420 -10.96 -25.42 15.61
CA ARG A 420 -11.88 -26.35 14.95
C ARG A 420 -12.46 -25.65 13.72
N ARG A 421 -12.03 -26.05 12.52
CA ARG A 421 -12.43 -25.42 11.24
C ARG A 421 -13.93 -25.23 11.04
N ARG A 422 -14.78 -26.09 11.64
CA ARG A 422 -16.23 -26.03 11.47
C ARG A 422 -16.91 -24.96 12.33
N THR A 423 -16.46 -24.82 13.57
CA THR A 423 -17.09 -23.94 14.57
C THR A 423 -16.28 -22.68 14.80
N TYR A 424 -15.06 -22.61 14.25
CA TYR A 424 -14.03 -21.63 14.59
C TYR A 424 -13.72 -21.56 16.10
N SER A 425 -14.19 -22.55 16.88
CA SER A 425 -13.90 -22.60 18.29
C SER A 425 -12.43 -22.97 18.50
N ILE A 426 -11.77 -22.17 19.34
CA ILE A 426 -10.43 -22.45 19.83
C ILE A 426 -10.54 -23.61 20.83
N TYR A 427 -9.63 -24.57 20.75
CA TYR A 427 -9.48 -25.61 21.77
C TYR A 427 -8.02 -25.70 22.19
N CYS A 428 -7.79 -25.99 23.47
CA CYS A 428 -6.46 -26.21 24.01
C CYS A 428 -6.33 -27.63 24.55
N THR A 429 -5.18 -28.25 24.28
CA THR A 429 -4.65 -29.32 25.12
C THR A 429 -3.84 -28.65 26.22
N GLN A 430 -4.27 -28.76 27.46
CA GLN A 430 -3.57 -28.19 28.62
C GLN A 430 -3.01 -29.31 29.48
N ARG A 431 -1.84 -29.09 30.07
CA ARG A 431 -1.20 -29.98 31.05
C ARG A 431 -1.26 -29.33 32.42
N CYS A 432 -1.60 -30.10 33.45
CA CYS A 432 -1.45 -29.68 34.84
C CYS A 432 0.05 -29.71 35.19
N SER A 433 0.63 -28.53 35.40
CA SER A 433 2.08 -28.33 35.61
C SER A 433 2.34 -27.59 36.91
N CYS A 434 3.55 -27.72 37.46
CA CYS A 434 3.95 -26.97 38.65
C CYS A 434 3.88 -25.46 38.40
N ILE A 435 3.40 -24.70 39.39
CA ILE A 435 3.10 -23.26 39.25
C ILE A 435 4.32 -22.40 38.93
N ASN A 436 5.49 -22.78 39.43
CA ASN A 436 6.76 -22.14 39.14
C ASN A 436 7.91 -23.15 39.21
N SER A 437 9.13 -22.71 38.91
CA SER A 437 10.35 -23.52 38.93
C SER A 437 10.82 -23.96 40.32
N ASP A 438 10.26 -23.40 41.40
CA ASP A 438 10.63 -23.77 42.77
C ASP A 438 9.97 -25.09 43.20
N PHE A 439 8.98 -25.56 42.44
CA PHE A 439 8.33 -26.84 42.62
C PHE A 439 8.73 -27.78 41.49
N PHE A 440 9.13 -29.00 41.83
CA PHE A 440 9.38 -30.06 40.87
C PHE A 440 8.29 -31.13 40.95
N GLU A 441 8.07 -31.80 39.82
CA GLU A 441 7.09 -32.88 39.69
C GLU A 441 7.62 -34.14 40.41
N ARG A 442 6.96 -34.54 41.50
CA ARG A 442 7.28 -35.76 42.27
C ARG A 442 6.00 -36.48 42.67
N ASN A 443 5.95 -37.81 42.49
CA ASN A 443 4.81 -38.66 42.87
C ASN A 443 3.44 -38.13 42.42
N SER A 444 3.35 -37.61 41.19
CA SER A 444 2.13 -37.00 40.62
C SER A 444 1.63 -35.72 41.29
N GLY A 445 2.46 -35.07 42.11
CA GLY A 445 2.23 -33.74 42.66
C GLY A 445 3.44 -32.82 42.42
N CYS A 446 3.34 -31.59 42.92
CA CYS A 446 4.41 -30.59 42.88
C CYS A 446 4.86 -30.25 44.30
N GLU A 447 6.11 -30.63 44.60
CA GLU A 447 6.74 -30.42 45.91
C GLU A 447 7.82 -29.35 45.77
N LYS A 448 7.91 -28.48 46.78
CA LYS A 448 9.01 -27.51 46.87
C LYS A 448 10.26 -28.28 47.30
N GLU A 449 11.41 -27.95 46.72
CA GLU A 449 12.68 -28.47 47.25
C GLU A 449 12.80 -28.01 48.70
N SER A 450 12.70 -28.96 49.63
CA SER A 450 13.01 -28.70 51.02
C SER A 450 14.49 -28.35 51.04
N THR A 451 14.80 -27.10 51.37
CA THR A 451 16.14 -26.66 51.77
C THR A 451 16.51 -27.38 53.06
N THR A 452 16.81 -28.67 52.94
CA THR A 452 17.60 -29.40 53.91
C THR A 452 19.03 -29.02 53.61
N ASP A 453 19.57 -28.14 54.45
CA ASP A 453 20.99 -27.86 54.59
C ASP A 453 21.73 -29.17 54.83
N ASP A 454 22.16 -29.86 53.76
CA ASP A 454 23.27 -30.79 53.82
C ASP A 454 23.90 -30.97 52.44
N LEU A 455 25.06 -30.34 52.30
CA LEU A 455 26.04 -30.56 51.23
C LEU A 455 26.45 -32.04 51.21
N SER A 456 26.08 -32.76 50.15
CA SER A 456 26.83 -33.93 49.72
C SER A 456 26.54 -34.24 48.25
N SER A 457 27.32 -33.61 47.40
CA SER A 457 27.80 -34.09 46.10
C SER A 457 27.24 -35.42 45.58
N THR A 458 26.46 -35.38 44.50
CA THR A 458 26.51 -36.45 43.50
C THR A 458 26.31 -35.89 42.10
N THR A 459 27.44 -35.64 41.46
CA THR A 459 27.59 -35.51 40.00
C THR A 459 27.03 -36.77 39.32
N SER A 460 25.94 -36.65 38.59
CA SER A 460 25.38 -37.74 37.79
C SER A 460 24.61 -37.23 36.56
N LEU A 461 25.34 -37.11 35.44
CA LEU A 461 24.99 -37.67 34.13
C LEU A 461 23.52 -37.56 33.62
N TYR A 462 22.92 -36.36 33.58
CA TYR A 462 21.57 -36.14 33.02
C TYR A 462 21.46 -34.96 32.03
N ALA A 463 22.50 -34.69 31.23
CA ALA A 463 22.57 -33.49 30.39
C ALA A 463 22.17 -33.66 28.90
N ILE A 464 21.55 -34.78 28.46
CA ILE A 464 21.39 -35.03 27.00
C ILE A 464 19.94 -35.08 26.47
N THR A 465 18.87 -35.03 27.30
CA THR A 465 17.50 -35.27 26.77
C THR A 465 16.42 -34.22 27.04
N ASN A 466 16.70 -33.07 27.66
CA ASN A 466 15.67 -32.03 27.92
C ASN A 466 15.97 -30.69 27.23
N GLY A 467 15.99 -30.67 25.89
CA GLY A 467 16.37 -29.50 25.08
C GLY A 467 15.32 -28.38 24.93
N MET A 468 14.21 -28.39 25.68
CA MET A 468 13.14 -27.38 25.48
C MET A 468 12.88 -26.42 26.66
N HIS A 469 13.46 -26.64 27.85
CA HIS A 469 12.98 -25.97 29.06
C HIS A 469 13.87 -24.88 29.67
N ASP A 470 15.06 -24.59 29.17
CA ASP A 470 15.97 -23.69 29.89
C ASP A 470 16.35 -22.39 29.19
N PHE A 471 15.37 -21.76 28.52
CA PHE A 471 15.58 -20.42 27.94
C PHE A 471 16.01 -19.39 29.00
N LYS A 472 15.55 -19.56 30.26
CA LYS A 472 15.94 -18.71 31.38
C LYS A 472 17.43 -18.82 31.73
N MET A 473 18.09 -19.95 31.47
CA MET A 473 19.52 -20.11 31.81
C MET A 473 20.43 -19.23 30.96
N TYR A 474 19.98 -18.83 29.77
CA TYR A 474 20.72 -17.97 28.84
C TYR A 474 20.51 -16.49 29.13
N ILE A 475 19.38 -16.11 29.72
CA ILE A 475 19.09 -14.70 30.07
C ILE A 475 19.79 -14.36 31.39
N GLY A 476 20.85 -13.56 31.31
CA GLY A 476 21.60 -13.04 32.46
C GLY A 476 22.99 -13.64 32.63
N LYS A 477 23.36 -14.65 31.84
CA LYS A 477 24.75 -15.12 31.75
C LYS A 477 25.52 -14.19 30.79
N GLU A 478 26.70 -13.75 31.20
CA GLU A 478 27.58 -12.97 30.32
C GLU A 478 28.38 -13.94 29.42
N TYR A 479 28.29 -13.76 28.11
CA TYR A 479 29.00 -14.57 27.12
C TYR A 479 30.25 -13.86 26.62
N HIS A 480 31.27 -14.65 26.29
CA HIS A 480 32.50 -14.11 25.72
C HIS A 480 32.28 -13.69 24.26
N LEU A 481 33.01 -12.66 23.83
CA LEU A 481 32.95 -12.21 22.45
C LEU A 481 33.42 -13.36 21.53
N GLY A 482 32.59 -13.71 20.55
CA GLY A 482 32.84 -14.81 19.63
C GLY A 482 32.34 -16.18 20.11
N GLU A 483 31.81 -16.29 21.33
CA GLU A 483 31.21 -17.53 21.83
C GLU A 483 29.96 -17.88 21.02
N GLU A 484 29.87 -19.12 20.57
CA GLU A 484 28.77 -19.66 19.77
C GLU A 484 27.87 -20.56 20.60
N ILE A 485 26.56 -20.45 20.38
CA ILE A 485 25.55 -21.28 21.00
C ILE A 485 24.58 -21.81 19.95
N SER A 486 24.12 -23.04 20.14
CA SER A 486 23.02 -23.61 19.35
C SER A 486 21.69 -23.30 20.04
N ASP A 487 20.82 -22.59 19.35
CA ASP A 487 19.50 -22.19 19.82
C ASP A 487 18.40 -22.73 18.89
N LEU A 488 17.68 -23.74 19.40
CA LEU A 488 16.47 -24.25 18.75
C LEU A 488 15.38 -23.17 18.76
N GLY A 489 14.97 -22.72 17.57
CA GLY A 489 13.98 -21.68 17.37
C GLY A 489 14.55 -20.27 17.15
N CYS A 490 15.88 -20.09 17.16
CA CYS A 490 16.53 -18.78 16.91
C CYS A 490 15.96 -17.64 17.77
N ARG A 491 15.65 -17.96 19.02
CA ARG A 491 15.00 -17.12 20.02
C ARG A 491 15.98 -16.12 20.66
N LEU A 492 17.28 -16.39 20.67
CA LEU A 492 18.33 -15.53 21.22
C LEU A 492 18.79 -14.45 20.23
N ARG A 493 18.31 -14.47 18.98
CA ARG A 493 18.65 -13.50 17.94
C ARG A 493 18.42 -12.06 18.41
N ASN A 494 19.48 -11.24 18.34
CA ASN A 494 19.51 -9.85 18.80
C ASN A 494 19.30 -9.63 20.31
N LEU A 495 19.22 -10.67 21.14
CA LEU A 495 19.28 -10.50 22.60
C LEU A 495 20.71 -10.14 23.03
N GLU A 496 20.80 -9.36 24.10
CA GLU A 496 22.08 -8.99 24.69
C GLU A 496 22.76 -10.22 25.28
N CYS A 497 24.01 -10.42 24.90
CA CYS A 497 24.88 -11.50 25.42
C CYS A 497 25.98 -10.94 26.35
N GLY A 498 25.96 -9.63 26.58
CA GLY A 498 26.87 -8.88 27.44
C GLY A 498 26.80 -7.39 27.16
N ILE A 499 27.54 -6.57 27.92
CA ILE A 499 27.60 -5.12 27.70
C ILE A 499 28.12 -4.85 26.28
N ASN A 500 27.38 -4.06 25.50
CA ASN A 500 27.68 -3.72 24.09
C ASN A 500 27.78 -4.93 23.14
N LYS A 501 27.21 -6.09 23.52
CA LYS A 501 27.23 -7.31 22.73
C LYS A 501 25.83 -7.89 22.57
N LYS A 502 25.56 -8.49 21.41
CA LYS A 502 24.32 -9.21 21.12
C LYS A 502 24.60 -10.49 20.36
N PHE A 503 23.69 -11.46 20.48
CA PHE A 503 23.72 -12.63 19.63
C PHE A 503 23.37 -12.27 18.19
N ILE A 504 24.21 -12.69 17.25
CA ILE A 504 23.94 -12.65 15.82
C ILE A 504 23.98 -14.07 15.26
N THR A 505 22.99 -14.39 14.44
CA THR A 505 22.88 -15.68 13.74
C THR A 505 24.05 -15.84 12.77
N VAL A 506 24.81 -16.91 12.94
CA VAL A 506 25.93 -17.30 12.07
C VAL A 506 25.45 -18.31 11.02
N GLU A 507 24.62 -19.25 11.44
CA GLU A 507 24.11 -20.34 10.62
C GLU A 507 22.68 -20.70 11.06
N GLU A 508 21.81 -21.04 10.11
CA GLU A 508 20.50 -21.65 10.38
C GLU A 508 20.55 -23.13 9.99
N PHE A 509 20.00 -24.02 10.83
CA PHE A 509 19.89 -25.45 10.55
C PHE A 509 18.46 -25.95 10.80
N SER A 510 18.08 -27.04 10.15
CA SER A 510 16.84 -27.76 10.45
C SER A 510 17.16 -28.91 11.41
N ALA A 511 16.31 -29.11 12.42
CA ALA A 511 16.48 -30.22 13.35
C ALA A 511 16.36 -31.56 12.60
N GLU A 512 17.27 -32.50 12.90
CA GLU A 512 17.39 -33.76 12.16
C GLU A 512 16.12 -34.63 12.23
N HIS A 513 15.28 -34.44 13.26
CA HIS A 513 14.07 -35.23 13.50
C HIS A 513 12.77 -34.51 13.13
N ASP A 514 12.80 -33.19 12.90
CA ASP A 514 11.64 -32.43 12.41
C ASP A 514 12.13 -31.24 11.58
N PRO A 515 12.06 -31.31 10.24
CA PRO A 515 12.55 -30.24 9.37
C PRO A 515 11.79 -28.92 9.54
N ASN A 516 10.63 -28.91 10.23
CA ASN A 516 9.90 -27.67 10.54
C ASN A 516 10.50 -26.92 11.73
N ILE A 517 11.28 -27.59 12.58
CA ILE A 517 11.97 -26.94 13.69
C ILE A 517 13.29 -26.41 13.17
N LYS A 518 13.35 -25.08 13.01
CA LYS A 518 14.60 -24.37 12.71
C LYS A 518 15.39 -24.12 13.99
N GLY A 519 16.69 -24.36 13.95
CA GLY A 519 17.66 -23.91 14.93
C GLY A 519 18.64 -22.92 14.31
N CYS A 520 19.30 -22.15 15.16
CA CYS A 520 20.35 -21.23 14.76
C CYS A 520 21.62 -21.52 15.56
N ILE A 521 22.78 -21.45 14.92
CA ILE A 521 24.04 -21.19 15.61
C ILE A 521 24.18 -19.68 15.70
N GLU A 522 24.27 -19.16 16.92
CA GLU A 522 24.34 -17.73 17.18
C GLU A 522 25.63 -17.40 17.91
N ARG A 523 26.29 -16.31 17.50
CA ARG A 523 27.55 -15.86 18.06
C ARG A 523 27.35 -14.56 18.81
N CYS A 524 27.90 -14.47 20.02
CA CYS A 524 27.93 -13.21 20.75
C CYS A 524 28.89 -12.23 20.06
N SER A 525 28.40 -11.07 19.62
CA SER A 525 29.17 -10.11 18.83
C SER A 525 28.84 -8.66 19.17
N CYS A 526 29.74 -7.74 18.82
CA CYS A 526 29.62 -6.33 19.17
C CYS A 526 28.49 -5.63 18.40
N ILE A 527 27.79 -4.72 19.07
CA ILE A 527 26.67 -3.97 18.47
C ILE A 527 27.19 -2.88 17.51
N LEU A 528 28.36 -2.29 17.79
CA LEU A 528 28.99 -1.24 17.02
C LEU A 528 30.33 -1.73 16.46
N ALA A 529 30.54 -1.54 15.15
CA ALA A 529 31.74 -1.95 14.44
C ALA A 529 32.94 -1.01 14.65
N GLU A 530 32.79 0.06 15.44
CA GLU A 530 33.90 0.96 15.73
C GLU A 530 34.89 0.26 16.69
N ALA A 531 36.13 0.13 16.22
CA ALA A 531 37.15 -0.82 16.66
C ALA A 531 37.67 -0.68 18.10
N GLY A 532 37.01 0.10 18.96
CA GLY A 532 37.48 0.41 20.33
C GLY A 532 36.60 -0.08 21.48
N ASP A 533 35.29 -0.22 21.32
CA ASP A 533 34.36 -0.23 22.47
C ASP A 533 33.91 -1.60 22.96
N CYS A 534 34.36 -2.66 22.28
CA CYS A 534 34.08 -4.02 22.72
C CYS A 534 35.22 -4.52 23.61
N MET A 535 35.39 -3.86 24.77
CA MET A 535 36.42 -4.22 25.75
C MET A 535 36.22 -5.69 26.15
N GLN A 536 37.24 -6.51 25.90
CA GLN A 536 37.31 -7.86 26.46
C GLN A 536 37.48 -7.69 27.97
N ASN A 537 36.50 -8.18 28.76
CA ASN A 537 36.72 -8.42 30.18
C ASN A 537 37.89 -9.42 30.28
N LEU A 538 39.07 -8.90 30.59
CA LEU A 538 40.32 -9.62 30.83
C LEU A 538 40.41 -10.04 32.29
#